data_AF-A0A5K3EYW0-F1
#
_entry.id   AF-A0A5K3EYW0-F1
#
_cell.length_a   1.000
_cell.length_b   1.000
_cell.length_c   1.000
_cell.angle_alpha   90.00
_cell.angle_beta   90.00
_cell.angle_gamma   90.00
#
_symmetry.space_group_name_H-M   'P 1'
#
loop_
_entity.id
_entity.type
_entity.pdbx_description
1 polymer ?
#
loop_
_entity_poly.entity_id
_entity_poly.type
_entity_poly.pdbx_seq_one_letter_code
_entity_poly.pdbx_strand_id
1 'polypeptide(L)'
;GTSTFATFKISNTSKVAVDANFFLRSTEAERLDKRHAVASRMKQADVGIVEAFEVIPTASLIEPYRSVWVQCQFTPKSLLTYSANFEVEFEGQGAAPPLRFKLCGKGEIPRVAITAPVSINHRGNPYLVFSSQVNSR
;
A
#
# COMPACT_ATOMS: atom_id res chain seq x y z
N GLY A 1 -2.22 5.61 11.20
CA GLY A 1 -2.43 4.16 10.97
C GLY A 1 -1.08 3.47 11.01
N THR A 2 -1.04 2.15 11.16
CA THR A 2 0.21 1.40 10.97
C THR A 2 0.64 1.52 9.52
N SER A 3 1.91 1.83 9.29
CA SER A 3 2.50 1.90 7.96
C SER A 3 3.13 0.57 7.60
N THR A 4 2.99 0.18 6.34
CA THR A 4 3.66 -1.00 5.76
C THR A 4 4.52 -0.57 4.59
N PHE A 5 5.55 -1.35 4.28
CA PHE A 5 6.55 -0.99 3.29
C PHE A 5 6.71 -2.12 2.29
N ALA A 6 6.78 -1.74 1.02
CA ALA A 6 7.18 -2.63 -0.07
C ALA A 6 8.31 -1.97 -0.84
N THR A 7 9.35 -2.74 -1.17
CA THR A 7 10.52 -2.23 -1.89
C THR A 7 10.68 -3.01 -3.19
N PHE A 8 10.91 -2.29 -4.29
CA PHE A 8 11.14 -2.87 -5.61
C PHE A 8 12.35 -2.23 -6.27
N LYS A 9 12.95 -2.97 -7.22
CA LYS A 9 14.19 -2.58 -7.90
C LYS A 9 13.88 -2.06 -9.29
N ILE A 10 14.37 -0.87 -9.61
CA ILE A 10 14.33 -0.30 -10.96
C ILE A 10 15.73 -0.36 -11.53
N SER A 11 15.89 -0.93 -12.73
CA SER A 11 17.19 -1.14 -13.36
C SER A 11 17.28 -0.40 -14.68
N ASN A 12 18.36 0.37 -14.86
CA ASN A 12 18.71 0.93 -16.15
C ASN A 12 19.50 -0.12 -16.94
N THR A 13 18.92 -0.65 -18.02
CA THR A 13 19.56 -1.64 -18.90
C THR A 13 20.23 -1.01 -20.12
N SER A 14 20.24 0.33 -20.19
CA SER A 14 20.81 1.07 -21.32
C SER A 14 22.28 1.46 -21.08
N LYS A 15 22.92 1.99 -22.13
CA LYS A 15 24.31 2.47 -22.12
C LYS A 15 24.46 3.92 -21.62
N VAL A 16 23.35 4.60 -21.36
CA VAL A 16 23.32 6.02 -20.99
C VAL A 16 22.64 6.15 -19.63
N ALA A 17 23.08 7.08 -18.79
CA ALA A 17 22.41 7.36 -17.53
C ALA A 17 20.98 7.87 -17.80
N VAL A 18 20.07 7.59 -16.88
CA VAL A 18 18.65 7.97 -17.02
C VAL A 18 18.18 8.68 -15.77
N ASP A 19 17.63 9.88 -15.93
CA ASP A 19 16.89 10.58 -14.89
C ASP A 19 15.46 10.03 -14.82
N ALA A 20 15.17 9.31 -13.75
CA ALA A 20 13.88 8.65 -13.53
C ALA A 20 13.07 9.41 -12.47
N ASN A 21 11.85 9.79 -12.84
CA ASN A 21 10.86 10.35 -11.93
C ASN A 21 9.81 9.28 -11.59
N PHE A 22 9.48 9.14 -10.31
CA PHE A 22 8.58 8.14 -9.77
C PHE A 22 7.35 8.82 -9.19
N PHE A 23 6.17 8.42 -9.65
CA PHE A 23 4.92 9.01 -9.18
C PHE A 23 3.78 7.99 -9.12
N LEU A 24 2.75 8.40 -8.39
CA LEU A 24 1.54 7.62 -8.18
C LEU A 24 0.38 8.31 -8.91
N ARG A 25 -0.40 7.52 -9.65
CA ARG A 25 -1.64 7.97 -10.28
C ARG A 25 -2.82 7.16 -9.77
N SER A 26 -3.99 7.77 -9.78
CA SER A 26 -5.24 7.04 -9.60
C SER A 26 -5.46 6.01 -10.70
N THR A 27 -6.13 4.91 -10.36
CA THR A 27 -6.59 3.91 -11.33
C THR A 27 -7.76 4.38 -12.22
N GLU A 28 -8.47 5.47 -11.91
CA GLU A 28 -9.66 5.92 -12.66
C GLU A 28 -9.44 7.15 -13.54
N ALA A 29 -8.24 7.77 -13.51
CA ALA A 29 -7.92 8.96 -14.29
C ALA A 29 -8.08 8.80 -15.82
N GLU A 30 -8.24 7.58 -16.34
CA GLU A 30 -8.50 7.29 -17.76
C GLU A 30 -9.97 7.44 -18.20
N ARG A 31 -10.93 7.75 -17.30
CA ARG A 31 -12.38 7.79 -17.63
C ARG A 31 -13.01 9.19 -17.76
N LEU A 32 -12.25 10.27 -17.61
CA LEU A 32 -12.81 11.62 -17.48
C LEU A 32 -12.96 12.37 -18.82
N ASP A 33 -13.80 11.85 -19.73
CA ASP A 33 -14.35 12.66 -20.83
C ASP A 33 -15.85 12.94 -20.73
N LYS A 34 -16.61 12.27 -19.83
CA LYS A 34 -18.06 12.48 -19.76
C LYS A 34 -18.61 12.25 -18.35
N ARG A 35 -18.94 13.33 -17.62
CA ARG A 35 -20.11 13.51 -16.69
C ARG A 35 -19.77 14.46 -15.52
N HIS A 36 -20.18 15.72 -15.64
CA HIS A 36 -20.00 16.77 -14.63
C HIS A 36 -21.19 16.79 -13.65
N ALA A 37 -21.07 16.11 -12.50
CA ALA A 37 -21.83 16.39 -11.25
C ALA A 37 -21.47 15.37 -10.14
N VAL A 38 -21.26 14.10 -10.50
CA VAL A 38 -20.82 13.02 -9.58
C VAL A 38 -19.30 13.07 -9.32
N ALA A 39 -18.57 13.81 -10.17
CA ALA A 39 -17.12 13.88 -10.19
C ALA A 39 -16.47 14.46 -8.92
N SER A 40 -17.13 15.36 -8.17
CA SER A 40 -16.47 16.06 -7.05
C SER A 40 -16.22 15.15 -5.84
N ARG A 41 -17.23 14.40 -5.38
CA ARG A 41 -17.07 13.42 -4.29
C ARG A 41 -16.17 12.25 -4.69
N MET A 42 -16.29 11.81 -5.94
CA MET A 42 -15.50 10.70 -6.49
C MET A 42 -14.03 11.08 -6.59
N LYS A 43 -13.72 12.30 -7.04
CA LYS A 43 -12.35 12.85 -7.06
C LYS A 43 -11.76 12.96 -5.65
N GLN A 44 -12.56 13.30 -4.65
CA GLN A 44 -12.07 13.41 -3.27
C GLN A 44 -11.80 12.04 -2.62
N ALA A 45 -12.63 11.03 -2.90
CA ALA A 45 -12.39 9.66 -2.51
C ALA A 45 -11.13 9.08 -3.18
N ASP A 46 -10.93 9.43 -4.45
CA ASP A 46 -9.79 9.00 -5.26
C ASP A 46 -8.45 9.62 -4.80
N VAL A 47 -8.45 10.91 -4.51
CA VAL A 47 -7.31 11.60 -3.87
C VAL A 47 -6.98 10.91 -2.54
N GLY A 48 -7.98 10.58 -1.72
CA GLY A 48 -7.77 9.85 -0.46
C GLY A 48 -7.21 8.43 -0.63
N ILE A 49 -7.42 7.79 -1.79
CA ILE A 49 -6.84 6.47 -2.11
C ILE A 49 -5.35 6.60 -2.44
N VAL A 50 -4.98 7.55 -3.29
CA VAL A 50 -3.58 7.77 -3.68
C VAL A 50 -2.77 8.30 -2.50
N GLU A 51 -3.34 9.19 -1.68
CA GLU A 51 -2.71 9.71 -0.44
C GLU A 51 -2.40 8.65 0.62
N ALA A 52 -2.95 7.44 0.50
CA ALA A 52 -2.56 6.34 1.38
C ALA A 52 -1.21 5.72 1.01
N PHE A 53 -0.69 6.05 -0.18
CA PHE A 53 0.60 5.59 -0.67
C PHE A 53 1.59 6.76 -0.76
N GLU A 54 2.84 6.46 -0.46
CA GLU A 54 3.97 7.38 -0.60
C GLU A 54 5.12 6.61 -1.27
N VAL A 55 5.88 7.28 -2.14
CA VAL A 55 6.99 6.71 -2.90
C VAL A 55 8.27 7.44 -2.56
N ILE A 56 9.32 6.67 -2.23
CA ILE A 56 10.62 7.18 -1.80
C ILE A 56 11.74 6.36 -2.47
N PRO A 57 12.70 6.99 -3.18
CA PRO A 57 12.72 8.40 -3.56
C PRO A 57 11.66 8.71 -4.63
N THR A 58 11.38 10.00 -4.87
CA THR A 58 10.49 10.45 -5.96
C THR A 58 11.22 10.68 -7.28
N ALA A 59 12.55 10.79 -7.26
CA ALA A 59 13.38 10.87 -8.44
C ALA A 59 14.78 10.26 -8.18
N SER A 60 15.45 9.79 -9.22
CA SER A 60 16.81 9.26 -9.14
C SER A 60 17.50 9.25 -10.50
N LEU A 61 18.77 9.65 -10.52
CA LEU A 61 19.67 9.38 -11.64
C LEU A 61 20.15 7.92 -11.54
N ILE A 62 19.85 7.10 -12.55
CA ILE A 62 20.26 5.71 -12.61
C ILE A 62 21.33 5.54 -13.70
N GLU A 63 22.56 5.30 -13.26
CA GLU A 63 23.72 5.06 -14.14
C GLU A 63 23.54 3.85 -15.08
N PRO A 64 24.27 3.78 -16.20
CA PRO A 64 24.23 2.64 -17.12
C PRO A 64 24.45 1.30 -16.40
N TYR A 65 23.56 0.33 -16.68
CA TYR A 65 23.62 -1.02 -16.09
C TYR A 65 23.53 -1.05 -14.55
N ARG A 66 23.09 0.05 -13.92
CA ARG A 66 22.86 0.13 -12.48
C ARG A 66 21.38 0.05 -12.15
N SER A 67 21.11 0.06 -10.86
CA SER A 67 19.75 -0.06 -10.34
C SER A 67 19.60 0.76 -9.07
N VAL A 68 18.38 1.20 -8.83
CA VAL A 68 17.96 1.85 -7.59
C VAL A 68 16.83 1.06 -6.96
N TRP A 69 16.77 1.10 -5.62
CA TRP A 69 15.65 0.57 -4.86
C TRP A 69 14.67 1.70 -4.56
N VAL A 70 13.40 1.47 -4.87
CA VAL A 70 12.31 2.39 -4.59
C VAL A 70 11.40 1.73 -3.58
N GLN A 71 11.07 2.46 -2.52
CA GLN A 71 10.17 2.03 -1.46
C GLN A 71 8.82 2.70 -1.64
N CYS A 72 7.75 1.92 -1.55
CA CYS A 72 6.41 2.41 -1.36
C CYS A 72 5.99 2.19 0.09
N GLN A 73 5.60 3.27 0.77
CA GLN A 73 4.97 3.23 2.08
C GLN A 73 3.46 3.26 1.90
N PHE A 74 2.74 2.36 2.57
CA PHE A 74 1.29 2.30 2.57
C PHE A 74 0.75 2.51 3.99
N THR A 75 -0.07 3.56 4.16
CA THR A 75 -0.72 3.93 5.43
C THR A 75 -2.22 4.10 5.19
N PRO A 76 -3.04 3.03 5.35
CA PRO A 76 -4.48 3.12 5.13
C PRO A 76 -5.12 4.07 6.14
N LYS A 77 -6.01 4.94 5.65
CA LYS A 77 -6.81 5.89 6.46
C LYS A 77 -8.21 5.36 6.79
N SER A 78 -8.64 4.25 6.17
CA SER A 78 -10.00 3.70 6.28
C SER A 78 -10.03 2.20 5.95
N LEU A 79 -11.13 1.54 6.31
CA LEU A 79 -11.38 0.11 6.08
C LEU A 79 -11.81 -0.19 4.63
N LEU A 80 -10.96 0.12 3.67
CA LEU A 80 -11.24 -0.04 2.25
C LEU A 80 -10.08 -0.76 1.56
N THR A 81 -10.33 -1.17 0.32
CA THR A 81 -9.26 -1.59 -0.58
C THR A 81 -8.74 -0.37 -1.33
N TYR A 82 -7.44 -0.17 -1.28
CA TYR A 82 -6.72 0.93 -1.91
C TYR A 82 -6.04 0.43 -3.18
N SER A 83 -6.07 1.24 -4.23
CA SER A 83 -5.33 0.96 -5.43
C SER A 83 -4.82 2.21 -6.12
N ALA A 84 -3.57 2.17 -6.56
CA ALA A 84 -2.93 3.22 -7.32
C ALA A 84 -2.06 2.60 -8.43
N ASN A 85 -1.75 3.36 -9.45
CA ASN A 85 -0.74 3.02 -10.45
C ASN A 85 0.57 3.69 -10.07
N PHE A 86 1.62 2.90 -9.91
CA PHE A 86 2.98 3.40 -9.90
C PHE A 86 3.45 3.57 -11.34
N GLU A 87 4.05 4.72 -11.64
CA GLU A 87 4.55 5.06 -12.97
C GLU A 87 5.95 5.67 -12.87
N VAL A 88 6.76 5.40 -13.90
CA VAL A 88 8.09 5.98 -14.07
C VAL A 88 8.15 6.74 -15.38
N GLU A 89 8.61 7.99 -15.29
CA GLU A 89 8.91 8.83 -16.44
C GLU A 89 10.42 9.06 -16.52
N PHE A 90 10.97 8.89 -17.71
CA PHE A 90 12.41 9.02 -17.97
C PHE A 90 12.64 10.29 -18.79
N GLU A 91 13.47 11.20 -18.27
CA GLU A 91 13.81 12.42 -19.01
C GLU A 91 14.66 12.07 -20.24
N GLY A 92 14.32 12.63 -21.40
CA GLY A 92 15.09 12.45 -22.64
C GLY A 92 14.89 11.12 -23.38
N GLN A 93 14.12 10.16 -22.88
CA GLN A 93 13.72 8.98 -23.66
C GLN A 93 12.42 9.26 -24.43
N GLY A 94 12.55 9.48 -25.75
CA GLY A 94 11.38 9.55 -26.64
C GLY A 94 10.60 8.24 -26.69
N ALA A 95 9.27 8.34 -26.85
CA ALA A 95 8.26 7.33 -27.23
C ALA A 95 8.31 5.91 -26.59
N ALA A 96 9.18 5.64 -25.62
CA ALA A 96 9.19 4.38 -24.90
C ALA A 96 7.93 4.28 -24.03
N PRO A 97 7.25 3.11 -23.99
CA PRO A 97 6.09 2.95 -23.13
C PRO A 97 6.51 3.12 -21.66
N PRO A 98 5.75 3.87 -20.84
CA PRO A 98 6.11 4.13 -19.46
C PRO A 98 6.13 2.83 -18.65
N LEU A 99 7.15 2.65 -17.82
CA LEU A 99 7.17 1.56 -16.85
C LEU A 99 6.07 1.83 -15.83
N ARG A 100 5.09 0.92 -15.73
CA ARG A 100 3.96 1.06 -14.80
C ARG A 100 3.48 -0.26 -14.23
N PHE A 101 3.03 -0.23 -12.98
CA PHE A 101 2.36 -1.36 -12.36
C PHE A 101 1.40 -0.91 -11.26
N LYS A 102 0.47 -1.80 -10.90
CA LYS A 102 -0.57 -1.53 -9.92
C LYS A 102 -0.07 -1.80 -8.50
N LEU A 103 -0.31 -0.87 -7.60
CA LEU A 103 -0.21 -1.04 -6.15
C LEU A 103 -1.59 -1.33 -5.58
N CYS A 104 -1.65 -2.27 -4.64
CA CYS A 104 -2.86 -2.68 -3.95
C CYS A 104 -2.57 -2.80 -2.45
N GLY A 105 -3.48 -2.30 -1.61
CA GLY A 105 -3.39 -2.42 -0.17
C GLY A 105 -4.79 -2.50 0.45
N LYS A 106 -4.92 -3.11 1.62
CA LYS A 106 -6.21 -3.20 2.31
C LYS A 106 -6.08 -2.61 3.71
N GLY A 107 -6.96 -1.67 4.03
CA GLY A 107 -7.14 -1.22 5.40
C GLY A 107 -7.97 -2.25 6.17
N GLU A 108 -7.41 -2.84 7.20
CA GLU A 108 -8.10 -3.77 8.10
C GLU A 108 -7.97 -3.31 9.55
N ILE A 109 -8.99 -3.60 10.36
CA ILE A 109 -8.89 -3.48 11.81
C ILE A 109 -8.34 -4.82 12.33
N PRO A 110 -7.24 -4.80 13.10
CA PRO A 110 -6.77 -6.02 13.76
C PRO A 110 -7.87 -6.56 14.69
N ARG A 111 -8.26 -7.82 14.49
CA ARG A 111 -9.23 -8.51 15.35
C ARG A 111 -8.48 -9.47 16.26
N VAL A 112 -8.63 -9.27 17.56
CA VAL A 112 -8.14 -10.20 18.58
C VAL A 112 -9.35 -10.88 19.22
N ALA A 113 -9.29 -12.20 19.36
CA ALA A 113 -10.32 -12.99 20.03
C ALA A 113 -9.65 -13.94 21.03
N ILE A 114 -10.27 -14.13 22.20
CA ILE A 114 -9.85 -15.15 23.16
C ILE A 114 -10.41 -16.48 22.69
N THR A 115 -9.54 -17.37 22.20
CA THR A 115 -9.94 -18.73 21.79
C THR A 115 -9.98 -19.70 22.97
N ALA A 116 -9.19 -19.43 24.01
CA ALA A 116 -9.23 -20.13 25.28
C ALA A 116 -8.76 -19.19 26.42
N PRO A 117 -9.36 -19.28 27.62
CA PRO A 117 -10.45 -20.20 27.98
C PRO A 117 -11.80 -19.78 27.40
N VAL A 118 -12.61 -20.78 27.06
CA VAL A 118 -14.02 -20.60 26.67
C VAL A 118 -14.96 -20.45 27.87
N SER A 119 -14.46 -20.63 29.10
CA SER A 119 -15.28 -20.51 30.31
C SER A 119 -15.62 -19.04 30.59
N ILE A 120 -16.92 -18.75 30.69
CA ILE A 120 -17.47 -17.41 30.91
C ILE A 120 -18.24 -17.39 32.23
N ASN A 121 -18.06 -16.37 33.06
CA ASN A 121 -18.81 -16.23 34.31
C ASN A 121 -20.23 -15.69 34.07
N HIS A 122 -21.06 -15.63 35.11
CA HIS A 122 -22.44 -15.13 35.04
C HIS A 122 -22.57 -13.66 34.58
N ARG A 123 -21.47 -12.91 34.53
CA ARG A 123 -21.41 -11.51 34.04
C ARG A 123 -20.87 -11.39 32.62
N GLY A 124 -20.57 -12.50 31.94
CA GLY A 124 -20.03 -12.49 30.58
C GLY A 124 -18.49 -12.39 30.49
N ASN A 125 -17.76 -12.49 31.60
CA ASN A 125 -16.29 -12.36 31.59
C ASN A 125 -15.59 -13.73 31.47
N PRO A 126 -14.56 -13.88 30.61
CA PRO A 126 -13.74 -15.08 30.55
C PRO A 126 -13.00 -15.35 31.86
N TYR A 127 -12.84 -16.62 32.27
CA TYR A 127 -12.07 -17.00 33.45
C TYR A 127 -11.32 -18.34 33.27
N LEU A 128 -10.24 -18.53 34.03
CA LEU A 128 -9.48 -19.78 34.11
C LEU A 128 -9.74 -20.46 35.46
N VAL A 129 -9.89 -21.78 35.45
CA VAL A 129 -9.90 -22.60 36.67
C VAL A 129 -8.56 -23.31 36.78
N PHE A 130 -7.81 -22.99 37.84
CA PHE A 130 -6.60 -23.72 38.19
C PHE A 130 -6.99 -24.85 39.14
N SER A 131 -6.93 -26.11 38.70
CA SER A 131 -7.03 -27.23 39.63
C SER A 131 -5.67 -27.43 40.28
N SER A 132 -5.62 -27.40 41.62
CA SER A 132 -4.49 -28.00 42.33
C SER A 132 -4.58 -29.51 42.17
N GLN A 133 -4.05 -30.05 41.07
CA GLN A 133 -3.69 -31.47 41.05
C GLN A 133 -2.55 -31.61 42.06
N VAL A 134 -2.90 -31.80 43.34
CA VAL A 134 -2.01 -32.53 44.23
C VAL A 134 -2.02 -33.94 43.67
N ASN A 135 -0.94 -34.33 42.97
CA ASN A 135 -0.70 -35.73 42.61
C ASN A 135 -0.86 -36.57 43.87
N SER A 136 -2.03 -37.16 44.06
CA SER A 136 -2.28 -38.10 45.14
C SER A 136 -1.77 -39.46 44.70
N ARG A 137 -0.55 -39.74 45.16
CA ARG A 137 0.10 -41.04 45.38
C ARG A 137 0.61 -41.80 44.16
#